data_AF-A0A7L9U5L3-F1
#
_entry.id   AF-A0A7L9U5L3-F1
#
_cell.length_a   1.000
_cell.length_b   1.000
_cell.length_c   1.000
_cell.angle_alpha   90.00
_cell.angle_beta   90.00
_cell.angle_gamma   90.00
#
_symmetry.space_group_name_H-M   'P 1'
#
loop_
_entity.id
_entity.type
_entity.pdbx_description
1 polymer ?
#
loop_
_entity_poly.entity_id
_entity_poly.type
_entity_poly.pdbx_seq_one_letter_code
_entity_poly.pdbx_strand_id
1 'polypeptide(L)'
;MFYLVSLLAAVLLAIPTWGCSLIVFFFVKNWFDNRAMSSLLGAAVMAMRNEVSEERYHINRAAIEKVFNRFAVEPRQIVNTDGGTTFYWSVLQHPMIHGGREFSVRFVYTPRDGTRNTVFIKAAPGRDLSVLSVDDIASLASGLGISAPMGNPVSHARATDDKDIKQMILQAAQSSSREIDFPNLRYGDVGDFVSRDELGVEYFPGYSRMRFWVDIGEYSYSVVATNLNPTAEDAGSVSIWSKQDGPAEGLNVASR
;
A
#
# COMPACT_ATOMS: atom_id res chain seq x y z
N MET A 1 -54.60 -27.38 27.47
CA MET A 1 -54.42 -26.21 28.35
C MET A 1 -53.05 -26.19 29.01
N PHE A 2 -52.60 -27.27 29.67
CA PHE A 2 -51.27 -27.35 30.31
C PHE A 2 -50.09 -27.06 29.35
N TYR A 3 -50.11 -27.63 28.13
CA TYR A 3 -49.08 -27.38 27.11
C TYR A 3 -48.99 -25.93 26.64
N LEU A 4 -50.10 -25.19 26.65
CA LEU A 4 -50.13 -23.77 26.27
C LEU A 4 -49.55 -22.90 27.38
N VAL A 5 -49.84 -23.23 28.64
CA VAL A 5 -49.31 -22.51 29.81
C VAL A 5 -47.81 -22.75 29.97
N SER A 6 -47.34 -23.98 29.74
CA SER A 6 -45.90 -24.30 29.80
C SER A 6 -45.10 -23.67 28.65
N LEU A 7 -45.68 -23.59 27.43
CA LEU A 7 -45.08 -22.87 26.30
C LEU A 7 -44.92 -21.38 26.63
N LEU A 8 -45.95 -20.74 27.18
CA LEU A 8 -45.95 -19.32 27.51
C LEU A 8 -44.92 -18.99 28.61
N ALA A 9 -44.83 -19.85 29.64
CA ALA A 9 -43.81 -19.74 30.67
C ALA A 9 -42.38 -19.92 30.12
N ALA A 10 -42.18 -20.88 29.20
CA ALA A 10 -40.88 -21.09 28.56
C ALA A 10 -40.45 -19.89 27.70
N VAL A 11 -41.36 -19.29 26.92
CA VAL A 11 -41.08 -18.08 26.13
C VAL A 11 -40.80 -16.87 27.04
N LEU A 12 -41.57 -16.71 28.11
CA LEU A 12 -41.37 -15.64 29.10
C LEU A 12 -40.05 -15.75 29.87
N LEU A 13 -39.51 -16.96 30.06
CA LEU A 13 -38.20 -17.19 30.66
C LEU A 13 -37.05 -17.11 29.63
N ALA A 14 -37.32 -17.42 28.36
CA ALA A 14 -36.34 -17.35 27.27
C ALA A 14 -35.97 -15.90 26.89
N ILE A 15 -36.92 -14.96 26.93
CA ILE A 15 -36.66 -13.55 26.56
C ILE A 15 -35.70 -12.85 27.54
N PRO A 16 -35.87 -12.95 28.87
CA PRO A 16 -34.94 -12.36 29.84
C PRO A 16 -33.56 -13.02 29.80
N THR A 17 -33.49 -14.35 29.60
CA THR A 17 -32.22 -15.07 29.53
C THR A 17 -31.44 -14.69 28.27
N TRP A 18 -32.14 -14.53 27.13
CA TRP A 18 -31.55 -13.98 25.90
C TRP A 18 -31.09 -12.53 26.07
N GLY A 19 -31.92 -11.66 26.65
CA GLY A 19 -31.58 -10.26 26.92
C GLY A 19 -30.35 -10.11 27.83
N CYS A 20 -30.30 -10.85 28.94
CA CYS A 20 -29.14 -10.88 29.83
C CYS A 20 -27.89 -11.39 29.10
N SER A 21 -28.00 -12.43 28.26
CA SER A 21 -26.86 -12.92 27.49
C SER A 21 -26.31 -11.90 26.50
N LEU A 22 -27.17 -11.10 25.85
CA LEU A 22 -26.76 -10.02 24.97
C LEU A 22 -26.04 -8.92 25.72
N ILE A 23 -26.58 -8.50 26.88
CA ILE A 23 -25.94 -7.47 27.72
C ILE A 23 -24.54 -7.91 28.12
N VAL A 24 -24.40 -9.14 28.65
CA VAL A 24 -23.10 -9.71 29.02
C VAL A 24 -22.16 -9.77 27.82
N PHE A 25 -22.65 -10.20 26.66
CA PHE A 25 -21.88 -10.24 25.42
C PHE A 25 -21.36 -8.86 25.01
N PHE A 26 -22.21 -7.82 25.05
CA PHE A 26 -21.79 -6.45 24.73
C PHE A 26 -20.74 -5.92 25.71
N PHE A 27 -20.88 -6.19 27.01
CA PHE A 27 -19.89 -5.80 28.01
C PHE A 27 -18.54 -6.47 27.75
N VAL A 28 -18.53 -7.79 27.56
CA VAL A 28 -17.31 -8.56 27.27
C VAL A 28 -16.67 -8.09 25.97
N LYS A 29 -17.45 -7.93 24.90
CA LYS A 29 -16.97 -7.43 23.60
C LYS A 29 -16.35 -6.03 23.72
N ASN A 30 -17.04 -5.10 24.39
CA ASN A 30 -16.55 -3.74 24.57
C ASN A 30 -15.24 -3.71 25.37
N TRP A 31 -15.10 -4.59 26.36
CA TRP A 31 -13.86 -4.75 27.13
C TRP A 31 -12.69 -5.25 26.25
N PHE A 32 -12.92 -6.28 25.43
CA PHE A 32 -11.92 -6.77 24.47
C PHE A 32 -11.52 -5.70 23.46
N ASP A 33 -12.48 -4.98 22.89
CA ASP A 33 -12.20 -3.91 21.90
C ASP A 33 -11.38 -2.77 22.53
N ASN A 34 -11.65 -2.38 23.79
CA ASN A 34 -10.86 -1.37 24.50
C ASN A 34 -9.41 -1.82 24.76
N ARG A 35 -9.22 -3.11 25.07
CA ARG A 35 -7.89 -3.69 25.26
C ARG A 35 -7.13 -3.74 23.93
N ALA A 36 -7.78 -4.13 22.85
CA ALA A 36 -7.20 -4.12 21.51
C ALA A 36 -6.83 -2.69 21.05
N MET A 37 -7.69 -1.71 21.30
CA MET A 37 -7.43 -0.29 21.02
C MET A 37 -6.16 0.20 21.74
N SER A 38 -6.00 -0.15 23.02
CA SER A 38 -4.82 0.22 23.79
C SER A 38 -3.54 -0.44 23.25
N SER A 39 -3.65 -1.69 22.78
CA SER A 39 -2.54 -2.40 22.11
C SER A 39 -2.15 -1.74 20.78
N LEU A 40 -3.14 -1.34 19.96
CA LEU A 40 -2.90 -0.61 18.70
C LEU A 40 -2.18 0.71 18.93
N LEU A 41 -2.64 1.49 19.91
CA LEU A 41 -2.02 2.77 20.25
C LEU A 41 -0.61 2.58 20.82
N GLY A 42 -0.41 1.60 21.70
CA GLY A 42 0.93 1.27 22.21
C GLY A 42 1.90 0.86 21.10
N ALA A 43 1.42 0.08 20.13
CA ALA A 43 2.21 -0.28 18.96
C ALA A 43 2.50 0.91 18.05
N ALA A 44 1.55 1.83 17.86
CA ALA A 44 1.79 3.07 17.11
C ALA A 44 2.87 3.93 17.79
N VAL A 45 2.90 4.01 19.12
CA VAL A 45 3.97 4.69 19.87
C VAL A 45 5.33 4.03 19.64
N MET A 46 5.38 2.70 19.68
CA MET A 46 6.62 1.95 19.42
C MET A 46 7.08 2.14 17.98
N ALA A 47 6.16 2.09 17.01
CA ALA A 47 6.46 2.32 15.59
C ALA A 47 7.00 3.74 15.34
N MET A 48 6.43 4.77 15.97
CA MET A 48 6.97 6.13 15.90
C MET A 48 8.37 6.24 16.51
N ARG A 49 8.62 5.55 17.62
CA ARG A 49 9.90 5.64 18.35
C ARG A 49 11.03 4.91 17.63
N ASN A 50 10.71 3.76 17.05
CA ASN A 50 11.70 2.86 16.43
C ASN A 50 11.82 3.08 14.92
N GLU A 51 10.92 3.88 14.31
CA GLU A 51 10.83 4.10 12.86
C GLU A 51 10.62 2.80 12.05
N VAL A 52 10.13 1.76 12.71
CA VAL A 52 9.88 0.43 12.13
C VAL A 52 8.39 0.10 12.24
N SER A 53 7.86 -0.61 11.25
CA SER A 53 6.46 -1.07 11.28
C SER A 53 6.28 -2.17 12.33
N GLU A 54 5.21 -2.08 13.11
CA GLU A 54 4.89 -3.04 14.17
C GLU A 54 3.76 -3.97 13.72
N GLU A 55 3.83 -5.24 14.11
CA GLU A 55 2.82 -6.25 13.79
C GLU A 55 2.02 -6.66 15.02
N ARG A 56 0.70 -6.78 14.86
CA ARG A 56 -0.19 -7.30 15.90
C ARG A 56 -1.14 -8.34 15.35
N TYR A 57 -1.30 -9.43 16.10
CA TYR A 57 -2.20 -10.52 15.76
C TYR A 57 -3.48 -10.47 16.61
N HIS A 58 -4.54 -11.10 16.10
CA HIS A 58 -5.84 -11.26 16.77
C HIS A 58 -6.55 -9.94 17.10
N ILE A 59 -6.33 -8.92 16.26
CA ILE A 59 -7.04 -7.65 16.38
C ILE A 59 -8.24 -7.66 15.45
N ASN A 60 -9.40 -7.26 15.98
CA ASN A 60 -10.62 -7.13 15.22
C ASN A 60 -10.65 -5.77 14.49
N ARG A 61 -11.20 -5.76 13.27
CA ARG A 61 -11.46 -4.55 12.49
C ARG A 61 -12.22 -3.48 13.29
N ALA A 62 -13.18 -3.90 14.11
CA ALA A 62 -13.96 -2.98 14.95
C ALA A 62 -13.09 -2.17 15.94
N ALA A 63 -11.98 -2.74 16.42
CA ALA A 63 -11.07 -2.02 17.31
C ALA A 63 -10.34 -0.89 16.57
N ILE A 64 -9.96 -1.12 15.31
CA ILE A 64 -9.34 -0.10 14.44
C ILE A 64 -10.30 1.07 14.21
N GLU A 65 -11.54 0.76 13.86
CA GLU A 65 -12.58 1.78 13.65
C GLU A 65 -12.81 2.60 14.92
N LYS A 66 -12.79 1.94 16.09
CA LYS A 66 -12.94 2.61 17.39
C LYS A 66 -11.76 3.55 17.71
N VAL A 67 -10.53 3.21 17.32
CA VAL A 67 -9.37 4.11 17.45
C VAL A 67 -9.64 5.40 16.68
N PHE A 68 -9.98 5.30 15.40
CA PHE A 68 -10.20 6.49 14.57
C PHE A 68 -11.41 7.29 15.00
N ASN A 69 -12.53 6.64 15.34
CA ASN A 69 -13.73 7.34 15.81
C ASN A 69 -13.46 8.15 17.09
N ARG A 70 -12.48 7.75 17.90
CA ARG A 70 -12.20 8.38 19.19
C ARG A 70 -11.07 9.41 19.16
N PHE A 71 -10.07 9.20 18.31
CA PHE A 71 -8.82 9.98 18.35
C PHE A 71 -8.44 10.62 17.02
N ALA A 72 -9.16 10.38 15.93
CA ALA A 72 -8.83 11.00 14.66
C ALA A 72 -9.21 12.47 14.67
N VAL A 73 -8.25 13.30 14.25
CA VAL A 73 -8.47 14.73 14.01
C VAL A 73 -9.14 14.93 12.65
N GLU A 74 -8.79 14.08 11.69
CA GLU A 74 -9.29 14.11 10.32
C GLU A 74 -10.10 12.85 9.97
N PRO A 75 -11.02 12.93 8.99
CA PRO A 75 -11.74 11.76 8.52
C PRO A 75 -10.75 10.67 8.11
N ARG A 76 -10.93 9.46 8.65
CA ARG A 76 -10.11 8.32 8.26
C ARG A 76 -10.27 8.05 6.77
N GLN A 77 -9.16 7.81 6.12
CA GLN A 77 -9.14 7.30 4.76
C GLN A 77 -9.15 5.77 4.84
N ILE A 78 -9.94 5.14 3.97
CA ILE A 78 -10.08 3.70 3.92
C ILE A 78 -9.94 3.25 2.47
N VAL A 79 -9.04 2.32 2.23
CA VAL A 79 -8.92 1.66 0.93
C VAL A 79 -9.00 0.15 1.15
N ASN A 80 -9.95 -0.47 0.46
CA ASN A 80 -10.05 -1.92 0.41
C ASN A 80 -9.29 -2.41 -0.84
N THR A 81 -8.49 -3.45 -0.68
CA THR A 81 -7.81 -4.12 -1.80
C THR A 81 -8.52 -5.43 -2.10
N ASP A 82 -8.45 -5.88 -3.36
CA ASP A 82 -9.14 -7.08 -3.86
C ASP A 82 -8.75 -8.39 -3.12
N GLY A 83 -7.62 -8.39 -2.39
CA GLY A 83 -7.17 -9.50 -1.52
C GLY A 83 -7.76 -9.49 -0.10
N GLY A 84 -8.79 -8.70 0.18
CA GLY A 84 -9.42 -8.60 1.49
C GLY A 84 -8.65 -7.75 2.51
N THR A 85 -7.43 -7.32 2.19
CA THR A 85 -6.66 -6.37 3.00
C THR A 85 -7.34 -5.00 2.98
N THR A 86 -7.46 -4.37 4.14
CA THR A 86 -8.01 -3.02 4.29
C THR A 86 -6.97 -2.09 4.91
N PHE A 87 -6.72 -0.99 4.23
CA PHE A 87 -5.84 0.07 4.69
C PHE A 87 -6.67 1.15 5.35
N TYR A 88 -6.23 1.60 6.52
CA TYR A 88 -6.79 2.72 7.24
C TYR A 88 -5.69 3.70 7.57
N TRP A 89 -5.87 4.99 7.32
CA TRP A 89 -4.93 5.99 7.77
C TRP A 89 -5.62 7.30 8.13
N SER A 90 -5.02 8.02 9.07
CA SER A 90 -5.44 9.37 9.46
C SER A 90 -4.38 10.01 10.36
N VAL A 91 -4.59 11.29 10.66
CA VAL A 91 -3.92 12.01 11.72
C VAL A 91 -4.70 11.77 13.03
N LEU A 92 -4.00 11.28 14.06
CA LEU A 92 -4.54 11.09 15.40
C LEU A 92 -4.00 12.13 16.38
N GLN A 93 -4.78 12.41 17.42
CA GLN A 93 -4.34 13.16 18.58
C GLN A 93 -4.79 12.44 19.86
N HIS A 94 -3.86 12.17 20.76
CA HIS A 94 -4.16 11.49 22.02
C HIS A 94 -3.42 12.18 23.19
N PRO A 95 -4.09 12.56 24.30
CA PRO A 95 -3.52 13.41 25.35
C PRO A 95 -2.21 12.88 25.96
N MET A 96 -2.07 11.55 26.06
CA MET A 96 -0.91 10.90 26.66
C MET A 96 0.15 10.44 25.64
N ILE A 97 -0.12 10.54 24.34
CA ILE A 97 0.80 10.07 23.29
C ILE A 97 1.40 11.30 22.61
N HIS A 98 2.71 11.27 22.33
CA HIS A 98 3.42 12.35 21.65
C HIS A 98 3.18 13.74 22.29
N GLY A 99 3.04 13.78 23.63
CA GLY A 99 2.78 15.02 24.38
C GLY A 99 1.46 15.69 24.03
N GLY A 100 0.45 14.94 23.57
CA GLY A 100 -0.84 15.49 23.15
C GLY A 100 -0.83 16.14 21.76
N ARG A 101 0.27 16.03 21.02
CA ARG A 101 0.39 16.54 19.66
C ARG A 101 -0.15 15.55 18.63
N GLU A 102 -0.43 16.05 17.44
CA GLU A 102 -0.86 15.25 16.30
C GLU A 102 0.25 14.30 15.84
N PHE A 103 -0.15 13.10 15.40
CA PHE A 103 0.73 12.13 14.76
C PHE A 103 -0.03 11.36 13.68
N SER A 104 0.68 10.96 12.64
CA SER A 104 0.12 10.20 11.53
C SER A 104 0.18 8.71 11.84
N VAL A 105 -0.89 7.98 11.52
CA VAL A 105 -0.93 6.52 11.68
C VAL A 105 -1.55 5.87 10.45
N ARG A 106 -1.02 4.70 10.10
CA ARG A 106 -1.56 3.76 9.14
C ARG A 106 -1.71 2.40 9.78
N PHE A 107 -2.90 1.83 9.68
CA PHE A 107 -3.21 0.45 10.05
C PHE A 107 -3.54 -0.34 8.78
N VAL A 108 -2.82 -1.44 8.55
CA VAL A 108 -3.09 -2.37 7.46
C VAL A 108 -3.68 -3.62 8.06
N TYR A 109 -4.96 -3.86 7.82
CA TYR A 109 -5.67 -5.04 8.29
C TYR A 109 -5.66 -6.12 7.20
N THR A 110 -5.06 -7.26 7.48
CA THR A 110 -5.09 -8.43 6.59
C THR A 110 -5.91 -9.54 7.23
N PRO A 111 -7.07 -9.90 6.68
CA PRO A 111 -7.79 -11.09 7.09
C PRO A 111 -6.99 -12.32 6.63
N ARG A 112 -6.81 -13.29 7.52
CA ARG A 112 -6.18 -14.58 7.20
C ARG A 112 -7.20 -15.69 7.50
N ASP A 113 -7.07 -16.83 6.84
CA ASP A 113 -7.96 -17.98 7.09
C ASP A 113 -8.04 -18.31 8.59
N GLY A 114 -9.27 -18.30 9.13
CA GLY A 114 -9.57 -18.57 10.53
C GLY A 114 -9.62 -17.31 11.43
N THR A 115 -9.04 -17.40 12.63
CA THR A 115 -9.10 -16.35 13.69
C THR A 115 -7.83 -15.50 13.79
N ARG A 116 -6.88 -15.67 12.86
CA ARG A 116 -5.56 -15.03 12.89
C ARG A 116 -5.52 -13.80 11.98
N ASN A 117 -6.29 -12.79 12.34
CA ASN A 117 -6.19 -11.47 11.69
C ASN A 117 -4.88 -10.80 12.08
N THR A 118 -4.21 -10.18 11.11
CA THR A 118 -2.97 -9.43 11.33
C THR A 118 -3.19 -7.96 11.04
N VAL A 119 -2.61 -7.10 11.88
CA VAL A 119 -2.61 -5.66 11.70
C VAL A 119 -1.17 -5.17 11.68
N PHE A 120 -0.77 -4.52 10.59
CA PHE A 120 0.49 -3.81 10.48
C PHE A 120 0.28 -2.35 10.81
N ILE A 121 1.21 -1.78 11.56
CA ILE A 121 1.06 -0.47 12.17
C ILE A 121 2.30 0.34 11.80
N LYS A 122 2.09 1.41 11.04
CA LYS A 122 3.10 2.42 10.74
C LYS A 122 2.65 3.75 11.32
N ALA A 123 3.54 4.48 11.96
CA ALA A 123 3.21 5.74 12.58
C ALA A 123 4.42 6.68 12.56
N ALA A 124 4.16 7.98 12.42
CA ALA A 124 5.21 9.00 12.42
C ALA A 124 4.75 10.27 13.18
N PRO A 125 5.67 10.98 13.84
CA PRO A 125 5.35 12.21 14.55
C PRO A 125 4.88 13.30 13.59
N GLY A 126 3.82 14.04 13.96
CA GLY A 126 3.24 15.06 13.09
C GLY A 126 2.55 14.51 11.85
N ARG A 127 2.40 15.37 10.84
CA ARG A 127 1.76 15.04 9.54
C ARG A 127 2.82 14.55 8.58
N ASP A 128 2.98 13.24 8.49
CA ASP A 128 3.93 12.61 7.59
C ASP A 128 3.22 12.06 6.34
N LEU A 129 3.58 12.59 5.17
CA LEU A 129 3.01 12.15 3.90
C LEU A 129 3.36 10.70 3.57
N SER A 130 4.50 10.18 4.03
CA SER A 130 4.88 8.78 3.81
C SER A 130 3.94 7.80 4.52
N VAL A 131 3.35 8.20 5.65
CA VAL A 131 2.35 7.42 6.41
C VAL A 131 0.92 7.66 5.90
N LEU A 132 0.68 8.82 5.27
CA LEU A 132 -0.63 9.22 4.75
C LEU A 132 -0.82 8.96 3.24
N SER A 133 0.22 8.56 2.50
CA SER A 133 0.14 8.27 1.07
C SER A 133 -0.21 6.81 0.76
N VAL A 134 -0.57 6.54 -0.49
CA VAL A 134 -0.85 5.19 -1.00
C VAL A 134 0.45 4.52 -1.49
N ASP A 135 1.52 5.26 -1.71
CA ASP A 135 2.73 4.77 -2.40
C ASP A 135 3.47 3.67 -1.62
N ASP A 136 3.32 3.68 -0.29
CA ASP A 136 3.83 2.66 0.62
C ASP A 136 2.92 1.42 0.76
N ILE A 137 1.72 1.45 0.18
CA ILE A 137 0.78 0.31 0.19
C ILE A 137 1.35 -0.82 -0.67
N ALA A 138 2.02 -0.48 -1.78
CA ALA A 138 2.71 -1.43 -2.63
C ALA A 138 3.98 -2.02 -1.99
N SER A 139 4.74 -1.22 -1.21
CA SER A 139 5.94 -1.71 -0.50
C SER A 139 5.59 -2.72 0.61
N LEU A 140 4.57 -2.41 1.42
CA LEU A 140 4.08 -3.30 2.48
C LEU A 140 3.39 -4.55 1.92
N ALA A 141 2.60 -4.45 0.84
CA ALA A 141 2.02 -5.62 0.18
C ALA A 141 3.10 -6.56 -0.40
N SER A 142 4.16 -5.99 -1.01
CA SER A 142 5.29 -6.76 -1.55
C SER A 142 6.15 -7.45 -0.48
N GLY A 143 6.24 -6.89 0.73
CA GLY A 143 6.97 -7.49 1.85
C GLY A 143 6.23 -8.64 2.56
N LEU A 144 4.91 -8.74 2.40
CA LEU A 144 4.05 -9.73 3.09
C LEU A 144 3.84 -11.03 2.32
N GLY A 145 4.49 -11.20 1.17
CA GLY A 145 4.24 -12.35 0.29
C GLY A 145 2.79 -12.44 -0.19
N ILE A 146 2.01 -11.36 -0.03
CA ILE A 146 0.69 -11.20 -0.63
C ILE A 146 0.95 -10.63 -2.01
N SER A 147 1.28 -11.52 -2.94
CA SER A 147 1.23 -11.23 -4.36
C SER A 147 -0.23 -10.96 -4.72
N ALA A 148 -0.69 -9.72 -4.53
CA ALA A 148 -1.86 -9.27 -5.26
C ALA A 148 -1.44 -9.22 -6.73
N PRO A 149 -2.15 -9.86 -7.66
CA PRO A 149 -2.00 -9.56 -9.07
C PRO A 149 -2.74 -8.24 -9.31
N MET A 150 -2.24 -7.13 -8.76
CA MET A 150 -2.40 -5.87 -9.47
C MET A 150 -1.46 -6.04 -10.65
N GLY A 151 -2.00 -6.46 -11.80
CA GLY A 151 -1.26 -6.37 -13.03
C GLY A 151 -0.73 -4.94 -13.11
N ASN A 152 0.55 -4.80 -13.48
CA ASN A 152 1.08 -3.48 -13.80
C ASN A 152 0.09 -2.82 -14.78
N PRO A 153 -0.21 -1.51 -14.63
CA PRO A 153 -1.02 -0.82 -15.62
C PRO A 153 -0.51 -1.14 -17.02
N VAL A 154 -1.41 -1.62 -17.87
CA VAL A 154 -1.07 -2.04 -19.23
C VAL A 154 -1.31 -0.86 -20.15
N SER A 155 -0.26 -0.40 -20.82
CA SER A 155 -0.35 0.60 -21.87
C SER A 155 -0.15 -0.07 -23.22
N HIS A 156 -1.20 -0.13 -24.03
CA HIS A 156 -1.14 -0.70 -25.39
C HIS A 156 -0.47 0.24 -26.41
N ALA A 157 0.16 1.33 -25.95
CA ALA A 157 0.94 2.20 -26.80
C ALA A 157 2.05 1.40 -27.50
N ARG A 158 2.29 1.72 -28.77
CA ARG A 158 3.32 1.09 -29.60
C ARG A 158 4.38 2.13 -29.90
N ALA A 159 5.64 1.77 -29.72
CA ALA A 159 6.74 2.63 -30.13
C ALA A 159 6.99 2.45 -31.62
N THR A 160 6.97 3.55 -32.35
CA THR A 160 7.34 3.63 -33.76
C THR A 160 8.67 4.36 -33.93
N ASP A 161 9.03 5.22 -32.98
CA ASP A 161 10.27 5.97 -32.93
C ASP A 161 10.77 6.20 -31.48
N ASP A 162 11.93 6.85 -31.36
CA ASP A 162 12.56 7.16 -30.06
C ASP A 162 11.76 8.18 -29.24
N LYS A 163 10.91 8.99 -29.90
CA LYS A 163 10.05 9.96 -29.21
C LYS A 163 8.93 9.22 -28.48
N ASP A 164 8.37 8.17 -29.07
CA ASP A 164 7.38 7.32 -28.42
C ASP A 164 7.95 6.66 -27.17
N ILE A 165 9.19 6.13 -27.24
CA ILE A 165 9.87 5.53 -26.08
C ILE A 165 10.06 6.57 -24.97
N LYS A 166 10.49 7.80 -25.31
CA LYS A 166 10.60 8.90 -24.34
C LYS A 166 9.24 9.25 -23.72
N GLN A 167 8.14 9.24 -24.47
CA GLN A 167 6.79 9.44 -23.93
C GLN A 167 6.36 8.30 -23.00
N MET A 168 6.69 7.05 -23.33
CA MET A 168 6.42 5.90 -22.46
C MET A 168 7.21 5.99 -21.14
N ILE A 169 8.45 6.46 -21.19
CA ILE A 169 9.27 6.71 -19.99
C ILE A 169 8.65 7.82 -19.13
N LEU A 170 8.23 8.95 -19.74
CA LEU A 170 7.53 10.01 -19.02
C LEU A 170 6.20 9.53 -18.43
N GLN A 171 5.46 8.70 -19.17
CA GLN A 171 4.23 8.08 -18.70
C GLN A 171 4.50 7.20 -17.46
N ALA A 172 5.57 6.39 -17.50
CA ALA A 172 5.99 5.57 -16.36
C ALA A 172 6.38 6.44 -15.16
N ALA A 173 7.16 7.51 -15.37
CA ALA A 173 7.60 8.43 -14.32
C ALA A 173 6.46 9.23 -13.67
N GLN A 174 5.40 9.53 -14.42
CA GLN A 174 4.21 10.24 -13.94
C GLN A 174 3.16 9.30 -13.35
N SER A 175 3.26 8.00 -13.59
CA SER A 175 2.32 7.04 -13.04
C SER A 175 2.55 6.86 -11.55
N SER A 176 1.46 6.74 -10.78
CA SER A 176 1.53 6.33 -9.36
C SER A 176 1.91 4.85 -9.20
N SER A 177 2.08 4.13 -10.32
CA SER A 177 2.48 2.73 -10.35
C SER A 177 4.01 2.63 -10.46
N ARG A 178 4.59 1.57 -9.90
CA ARG A 178 6.04 1.33 -10.02
C ARG A 178 6.40 1.02 -11.48
N GLU A 179 5.67 0.12 -12.12
CA GLU A 179 5.99 -0.33 -13.48
C GLU A 179 4.74 -0.20 -14.36
N ILE A 180 4.93 0.11 -15.63
CA ILE A 180 3.89 0.05 -16.67
C ILE A 180 4.26 -1.06 -17.66
N ASP A 181 3.33 -1.98 -17.90
CA ASP A 181 3.51 -3.02 -18.91
C ASP A 181 3.15 -2.47 -20.30
N PHE A 182 4.09 -2.55 -21.23
CA PHE A 182 3.94 -2.22 -22.64
C PHE A 182 4.00 -3.50 -23.47
N PRO A 183 2.86 -4.21 -23.66
CA PRO A 183 2.81 -5.49 -24.36
C PRO A 183 3.04 -5.40 -25.87
N ASN A 184 3.26 -4.19 -26.41
CA ASN A 184 3.55 -3.92 -27.81
C ASN A 184 4.94 -3.29 -28.02
N LEU A 185 5.72 -3.12 -26.95
CA LEU A 185 7.08 -2.60 -27.00
C LEU A 185 8.04 -3.79 -26.88
N ARG A 186 8.96 -3.94 -27.84
CA ARG A 186 9.94 -5.02 -27.78
C ARG A 186 11.13 -4.62 -26.93
N TYR A 187 11.71 -5.59 -26.24
CA TYR A 187 12.89 -5.35 -25.42
C TYR A 187 14.10 -4.90 -26.27
N GLY A 188 14.23 -5.45 -27.49
CA GLY A 188 15.23 -5.01 -28.46
C GLY A 188 15.05 -3.55 -28.88
N ASP A 189 13.82 -3.08 -29.06
CA ASP A 189 13.54 -1.69 -29.45
C ASP A 189 14.05 -0.69 -28.40
N VAL A 190 13.96 -1.05 -27.10
CA VAL A 190 14.51 -0.25 -26.00
C VAL A 190 16.04 -0.30 -25.99
N GLY A 191 16.63 -1.46 -26.27
CA GLY A 191 18.09 -1.62 -26.39
C GLY A 191 18.67 -0.83 -27.56
N ASP A 192 17.98 -0.82 -28.70
CA ASP A 192 18.33 -0.03 -29.88
C ASP A 192 18.25 1.46 -29.58
N PHE A 193 17.20 1.90 -28.88
CA PHE A 193 17.05 3.28 -28.41
C PHE A 193 18.23 3.69 -27.52
N VAL A 194 18.55 2.89 -26.51
CA VAL A 194 19.70 3.11 -25.60
C VAL A 194 21.01 3.20 -26.37
N SER A 195 21.20 2.33 -27.36
CA SER A 195 22.42 2.29 -28.18
C SER A 195 22.52 3.49 -29.13
N ARG A 196 21.41 3.92 -29.74
CA ARG A 196 21.35 5.08 -30.65
C ARG A 196 21.60 6.40 -29.94
N ASP A 197 21.05 6.57 -28.74
CA ASP A 197 21.23 7.78 -27.91
C ASP A 197 22.54 7.75 -27.09
N GLU A 198 23.41 6.75 -27.30
CA GLU A 198 24.71 6.57 -26.61
C GLU A 198 24.59 6.59 -25.07
N LEU A 199 23.50 6.03 -24.54
CA LEU A 199 23.19 6.08 -23.12
C LEU A 199 24.02 5.06 -22.32
N GLY A 200 24.41 5.45 -21.09
CA GLY A 200 24.98 4.51 -20.13
C GLY A 200 23.96 3.45 -19.74
N VAL A 201 24.30 2.17 -19.93
CA VAL A 201 23.39 1.04 -19.67
C VAL A 201 24.06 -0.08 -18.89
N GLU A 202 23.30 -0.67 -17.97
CA GLU A 202 23.65 -1.86 -17.20
C GLU A 202 22.67 -2.98 -17.50
N TYR A 203 23.17 -4.11 -17.99
CA TYR A 203 22.38 -5.29 -18.31
C TYR A 203 22.39 -6.29 -17.15
N PHE A 204 21.22 -6.82 -16.82
CA PHE A 204 21.07 -7.88 -15.83
C PHE A 204 21.21 -9.27 -16.50
N PRO A 205 21.61 -10.31 -15.74
CA PRO A 205 21.81 -11.64 -16.28
C PRO A 205 20.60 -12.18 -17.06
N GLY A 206 20.88 -12.87 -18.16
CA GLY A 206 19.86 -13.53 -18.98
C GLY A 206 18.90 -12.59 -19.70
N TYR A 207 19.33 -11.35 -20.01
CA TYR A 207 18.51 -10.33 -20.67
C TYR A 207 17.17 -10.04 -19.95
N SER A 208 17.15 -10.27 -18.64
CA SER A 208 15.95 -10.12 -17.83
C SER A 208 15.56 -8.65 -17.65
N ARG A 209 16.55 -7.75 -17.56
CA ARG A 209 16.37 -6.31 -17.36
C ARG A 209 17.54 -5.51 -17.92
N MET A 210 17.29 -4.24 -18.22
CA MET A 210 18.31 -3.22 -18.43
C MET A 210 17.99 -1.99 -17.59
N ARG A 211 19.03 -1.35 -17.06
CA ARG A 211 18.94 -0.07 -16.39
C ARG A 211 19.75 0.95 -17.17
N PHE A 212 19.17 2.12 -17.43
CA PHE A 212 19.86 3.21 -18.12
C PHE A 212 19.40 4.57 -17.59
N TRP A 213 20.10 5.61 -17.98
CA TRP A 213 19.79 6.99 -17.64
C TRP A 213 19.55 7.79 -18.91
N VAL A 214 18.52 8.62 -18.90
CA VAL A 214 18.14 9.43 -20.07
C VAL A 214 17.71 10.82 -19.64
N ASP A 215 18.17 11.83 -20.36
CA ASP A 215 17.70 13.19 -20.20
C ASP A 215 16.50 13.43 -21.13
N ILE A 216 15.38 13.84 -20.56
CA ILE A 216 14.15 14.17 -21.30
C ILE A 216 13.70 15.57 -20.90
N GLY A 217 13.89 16.52 -21.81
CA GLY A 217 13.64 17.94 -21.53
C GLY A 217 14.66 18.50 -20.54
N GLU A 218 14.19 19.08 -19.44
CA GLU A 218 15.05 19.71 -18.42
C GLU A 218 15.48 18.74 -17.30
N TYR A 219 15.06 17.48 -17.36
CA TYR A 219 15.23 16.51 -16.27
C TYR A 219 15.91 15.23 -16.73
N SER A 220 16.65 14.64 -15.79
CA SER A 220 17.27 13.32 -15.93
C SER A 220 16.41 12.25 -15.27
N TYR A 221 16.31 11.09 -15.93
CA TYR A 221 15.50 9.96 -15.51
C TYR A 221 16.36 8.70 -15.40
N SER A 222 16.24 7.97 -14.28
CA SER A 222 16.67 6.58 -14.21
C SER A 222 15.53 5.68 -14.66
N VAL A 223 15.85 4.76 -15.57
CA VAL A 223 14.88 3.87 -16.20
C VAL A 223 15.33 2.43 -16.00
N VAL A 224 14.37 1.57 -15.65
CA VAL A 224 14.54 0.12 -15.63
C VAL A 224 13.51 -0.47 -16.57
N ALA A 225 13.98 -1.15 -17.62
CA ALA A 225 13.15 -1.91 -18.53
C ALA A 225 13.29 -3.41 -18.21
N THR A 226 12.17 -4.06 -17.89
CA THR A 226 12.09 -5.50 -17.61
C THR A 226 11.55 -6.24 -18.82
N ASN A 227 12.28 -7.25 -19.28
CA ASN A 227 11.79 -8.18 -20.28
C ASN A 227 10.73 -9.11 -19.64
N LEU A 228 9.47 -9.00 -20.08
CA LEU A 228 8.38 -9.82 -19.53
C LEU A 228 8.43 -11.28 -20.00
N ASN A 229 9.24 -11.60 -21.02
CA ASN A 229 9.55 -12.98 -21.41
C ASN A 229 11.07 -13.17 -21.54
N PRO A 230 11.80 -13.40 -20.43
CA PRO A 230 13.25 -13.50 -20.43
C PRO A 230 13.80 -14.74 -21.17
N THR A 231 12.92 -15.66 -21.58
CA THR A 231 13.32 -16.81 -22.42
C THR A 231 13.38 -16.47 -23.91
N ALA A 232 12.88 -15.30 -24.30
CA ALA A 232 12.98 -14.75 -25.64
C ALA A 232 13.81 -13.46 -25.62
N GLU A 233 14.93 -13.45 -26.35
CA GLU A 233 15.88 -12.33 -26.42
C GLU A 233 15.21 -11.02 -26.89
N ASP A 234 14.16 -11.12 -27.71
CA ASP A 234 13.35 -10.00 -28.20
C ASP A 234 11.85 -10.22 -27.96
N ALA A 235 11.48 -10.40 -26.69
CA ALA A 235 10.08 -10.49 -26.30
C ALA A 235 9.31 -9.23 -26.72
N GLY A 236 8.11 -9.41 -27.25
CA GLY A 236 7.23 -8.32 -27.68
C GLY A 236 6.62 -7.48 -26.54
N SER A 237 7.07 -7.66 -25.30
CA SER A 237 6.47 -7.04 -24.13
C SER A 237 7.54 -6.65 -23.11
N VAL A 238 7.54 -5.37 -22.74
CA VAL A 238 8.46 -4.77 -21.77
C VAL A 238 7.67 -4.13 -20.65
N SER A 239 8.17 -4.20 -19.42
CA SER A 239 7.67 -3.37 -18.32
C SER A 239 8.68 -2.27 -18.02
N ILE A 240 8.23 -1.02 -17.90
CA ILE A 240 9.11 0.12 -17.64
C ILE A 240 8.79 0.72 -16.27
N TRP A 241 9.82 0.80 -15.42
CA TRP A 241 9.86 1.66 -14.24
C TRP A 241 10.73 2.88 -14.58
N SER A 242 10.27 4.09 -14.23
CA SER A 242 11.06 5.30 -14.40
C SER A 242 10.92 6.23 -13.21
N LYS A 243 12.02 6.90 -12.86
CA LYS A 243 12.08 7.88 -11.78
C LYS A 243 12.88 9.09 -12.24
N GLN A 244 12.34 10.28 -11.97
CA GLN A 244 13.08 11.54 -12.12
C GLN A 244 14.15 11.65 -11.02
N ASP A 245 15.42 11.78 -11.42
CA ASP A 245 16.55 11.88 -10.49
C ASP A 245 16.98 13.33 -10.23
N GLY A 246 16.75 14.25 -11.17
CA GLY A 246 17.14 15.65 -11.00
C GLY A 246 17.11 16.44 -12.31
N PRO A 247 17.66 17.67 -12.33
CA PRO A 247 17.86 18.41 -13.57
C PRO A 247 18.89 17.70 -14.48
N ALA A 248 18.69 17.78 -15.78
CA ALA A 248 19.61 17.21 -16.77
C ALA A 248 21.02 17.84 -16.66
N GLU A 249 22.08 17.02 -16.73
CA GLU A 249 23.47 17.48 -16.48
C GLU A 249 24.00 18.45 -17.56
N GLY A 250 23.27 18.66 -18.65
CA GLY A 250 23.66 19.57 -19.74
C GLY A 250 23.20 21.04 -19.64
N LEU A 251 22.31 21.42 -18.70
CA LEU A 251 21.76 22.79 -18.64
C LEU A 251 22.56 23.77 -17.78
N ASN A 252 23.61 23.33 -17.08
CA ASN A 252 24.40 24.14 -16.16
C ASN A 252 25.71 24.72 -16.75
N VAL A 253 25.90 24.72 -18.07
CA VAL A 253 27.14 25.22 -18.70
C VAL A 253 27.02 26.68 -19.21
N ALA A 254 25.91 27.38 -18.99
CA ALA A 254 25.75 28.77 -19.47
C ALA A 254 25.19 29.75 -18.43
N SER A 255 25.81 29.85 -17.25
CA SER A 255 25.68 31.06 -16.40
C SER A 255 26.78 31.17 -15.33
N ARG A 256 28.05 31.23 -15.76
CA ARG A 256 29.13 31.91 -15.02
C ARG A 256 30.12 32.53 -15.97
#